data_AF-A0A661SDS9-F1
#
_entry.id   AF-A0A661SDS9-F1
#
_cell.length_a   1.000
_cell.length_b   1.000
_cell.length_c   1.000
_cell.angle_alpha   90.00
_cell.angle_beta   90.00
_cell.angle_gamma   90.00
#
_symmetry.space_group_name_H-M   'P 1'
#
loop_
_entity.id
_entity.type
_entity.pdbx_description
1 polymer ?
#
loop_
_entity_poly.entity_id
_entity_poly.type
_entity_poly.pdbx_seq_one_letter_code
_entity_poly.pdbx_strand_id
1 'polypeptide(L)'
;MDYKKTLSLPKTKFPMKANLAKHEPEQLKKWEEDGLHDKVRKSAKGREQFILHDGPPYANGNIHIGTALNKILKDIIVRSRQMAGFDAVYVPGWDCHGLPIEHNVDKELGEKKKGMSQADVRKLCRAYA
;
A
#
# COMPACT_ATOMS: atom_id res chain seq x y z
N MET A 1 -23.94 -45.26 26.55
CA MET A 1 -22.58 -45.11 25.98
C MET A 1 -22.59 -43.85 25.12
N ASP A 2 -21.67 -42.90 25.33
CA ASP A 2 -21.62 -41.66 24.53
C ASP A 2 -20.75 -41.87 23.28
N TYR A 3 -21.39 -42.20 22.15
CA TYR A 3 -20.73 -42.46 20.87
C TYR A 3 -20.06 -41.21 20.27
N LYS A 4 -20.36 -40.00 20.75
CA LYS A 4 -19.72 -38.78 20.27
C LYS A 4 -18.21 -38.77 20.55
N LYS A 5 -17.77 -39.45 21.62
CA LYS A 5 -16.36 -39.56 22.02
C LYS A 5 -15.56 -40.57 21.21
N THR A 6 -16.21 -41.47 20.47
CA THR A 6 -15.56 -42.45 19.60
C THR A 6 -15.34 -41.93 18.17
N LEU A 7 -15.85 -40.74 17.86
CA LEU A 7 -15.74 -40.11 16.54
C LEU A 7 -14.52 -39.18 16.47
N SER A 8 -13.72 -39.31 15.41
CA SER A 8 -12.61 -38.41 15.10
C SER A 8 -13.09 -37.18 14.33
N LEU A 9 -13.79 -36.28 15.02
CA LEU A 9 -14.32 -35.06 14.41
C LEU A 9 -13.20 -34.02 14.13
N PRO A 10 -13.31 -33.23 13.04
CA PRO A 10 -12.40 -32.12 12.79
C PRO A 10 -12.42 -31.11 13.93
N LYS A 11 -11.23 -30.69 14.39
CA LYS A 11 -11.05 -29.65 15.41
C LYS A 11 -10.11 -28.59 14.87
N THR A 12 -10.55 -27.35 14.88
CA THR A 12 -9.72 -26.21 14.48
C THR A 12 -9.97 -25.02 15.40
N LYS A 13 -8.93 -24.23 15.62
CA LYS A 13 -9.03 -22.91 16.25
C LYS A 13 -9.41 -21.82 15.24
N PHE A 14 -9.42 -22.15 13.94
CA PHE A 14 -9.76 -21.24 12.87
C PHE A 14 -11.26 -20.86 12.95
N PRO A 15 -11.59 -19.57 13.11
CA PRO A 15 -12.97 -19.14 13.23
C PRO A 15 -13.72 -19.33 11.91
N MET A 16 -14.98 -19.76 11.99
CA MET A 16 -15.82 -19.89 10.79
C MET A 16 -16.21 -18.52 10.19
N LYS A 17 -16.32 -17.48 11.04
CA LYS A 17 -16.55 -16.10 10.59
C LYS A 17 -15.22 -15.40 10.36
N ALA A 18 -15.06 -14.79 9.19
CA ALA A 18 -13.80 -14.18 8.78
C ALA A 18 -13.43 -12.89 9.53
N ASN A 19 -14.41 -12.05 9.90
CA ASN A 19 -14.19 -10.80 10.66
C ASN A 19 -13.02 -9.92 10.14
N LEU A 20 -12.92 -9.78 8.82
CA LEU A 20 -11.76 -9.21 8.12
C LEU A 20 -11.43 -7.78 8.52
N ALA A 21 -12.45 -6.93 8.74
CA ALA A 21 -12.26 -5.54 9.15
C ALA A 21 -11.43 -5.38 10.45
N LYS A 22 -11.41 -6.42 11.31
CA LYS A 22 -10.56 -6.47 12.50
C LYS A 22 -9.24 -7.20 12.24
N HIS A 23 -9.29 -8.35 11.55
CA HIS A 23 -8.12 -9.22 11.38
C HIS A 23 -7.11 -8.70 10.36
N GLU A 24 -7.53 -8.01 9.30
CA GLU A 24 -6.60 -7.45 8.30
C GLU A 24 -5.67 -6.39 8.92
N PRO A 25 -6.15 -5.41 9.71
CA PRO A 25 -5.26 -4.51 10.44
C PRO A 25 -4.29 -5.22 11.39
N GLU A 26 -4.74 -6.24 12.12
CA GLU A 26 -3.88 -7.05 13.01
C GLU A 26 -2.78 -7.78 12.22
N GLN A 27 -3.12 -8.30 11.05
CA GLN A 27 -2.19 -8.98 10.16
C GLN A 27 -1.16 -8.01 9.55
N LEU A 28 -1.58 -6.83 9.11
CA LEU A 28 -0.67 -5.79 8.60
C LEU A 28 0.31 -5.35 9.68
N LYS A 29 -0.17 -5.09 10.90
CA LYS A 29 0.67 -4.74 12.04
C LYS A 29 1.72 -5.82 12.32
N LYS A 30 1.30 -7.09 12.30
CA LYS A 30 2.22 -8.21 12.47
C LYS A 30 3.29 -8.24 11.37
N TRP A 31 2.93 -7.99 10.11
CA TRP A 31 3.90 -7.96 9.01
C TRP A 31 4.95 -6.86 9.18
N GLU A 32 4.54 -5.69 9.70
CA GLU A 32 5.44 -4.58 10.00
C GLU A 32 6.37 -4.93 11.17
N GLU A 33 5.84 -5.41 12.29
CA GLU A 33 6.62 -5.84 13.47
C GLU A 33 7.60 -6.96 13.13
N ASP A 34 7.19 -7.91 12.28
CA ASP A 34 8.04 -9.00 11.82
C ASP A 34 9.08 -8.56 10.78
N GLY A 35 8.98 -7.33 10.24
CA GLY A 35 9.83 -6.86 9.14
C GLY A 35 9.69 -7.75 7.89
N LEU A 36 8.48 -8.21 7.59
CA LEU A 36 8.22 -9.24 6.58
C LEU A 36 8.76 -8.83 5.21
N HIS A 37 8.56 -7.58 4.81
CA HIS A 37 9.04 -7.06 3.53
C HIS A 37 10.56 -7.24 3.40
N ASP A 38 11.34 -6.87 4.42
CA ASP A 38 12.80 -6.99 4.40
C ASP A 38 13.26 -8.45 4.36
N LYS A 39 12.55 -9.34 5.05
CA LYS A 39 12.81 -10.79 4.99
C LYS A 39 12.58 -11.33 3.58
N VAL A 40 11.47 -10.94 2.94
CA VAL A 40 11.16 -11.29 1.55
C VAL A 40 12.26 -10.77 0.63
N ARG A 41 12.70 -9.51 0.82
CA ARG A 41 13.76 -8.91 0.00
C ARG A 41 15.10 -9.62 0.14
N LYS A 42 15.50 -9.94 1.37
CA LYS A 42 16.72 -10.72 1.65
C LYS A 42 16.66 -12.10 1.01
N SER A 43 15.50 -12.78 1.08
CA SER A 43 15.33 -14.13 0.52
C SER A 43 15.47 -14.20 -0.99
N ALA A 44 15.26 -13.07 -1.69
CA ALA A 44 15.31 -12.98 -3.14
C ALA A 44 16.61 -12.40 -3.71
N LYS A 45 17.55 -12.01 -2.85
CA LYS A 45 18.84 -11.49 -3.29
C LYS A 45 19.55 -12.50 -4.20
N GLY A 46 19.95 -12.06 -5.38
CA GLY A 46 20.66 -12.87 -6.38
C GLY A 46 19.76 -13.69 -7.32
N ARG A 47 18.44 -13.61 -7.17
CA ARG A 47 17.49 -14.16 -8.16
C ARG A 47 17.39 -13.26 -9.39
N GLU A 48 16.86 -13.79 -10.47
CA GLU A 48 16.57 -13.01 -11.68
C GLU A 48 15.56 -11.89 -11.35
N GLN A 49 15.85 -10.67 -11.79
CA GLN A 49 15.03 -9.51 -11.46
C GLN A 49 13.75 -9.47 -12.27
N PHE A 50 12.64 -9.15 -11.61
CA PHE A 50 11.37 -8.81 -12.24
C PHE A 50 10.97 -7.40 -11.78
N ILE A 51 10.96 -6.44 -12.70
CA ILE A 51 10.66 -5.04 -12.37
C ILE A 51 9.31 -4.65 -12.96
N LEU A 52 8.35 -4.35 -12.09
CA LEU A 52 7.10 -3.70 -12.45
C LEU A 52 7.19 -2.24 -12.04
N HIS A 53 7.30 -1.35 -13.03
CA HIS A 53 7.37 0.09 -12.76
C HIS A 53 6.00 0.65 -12.40
N ASP A 54 5.92 1.34 -11.27
CA ASP A 54 4.69 1.97 -10.80
C ASP A 54 4.50 3.34 -11.45
N GLY A 55 3.40 3.51 -12.19
CA GLY A 55 2.95 4.84 -12.59
C GLY A 55 2.61 5.65 -11.33
N PRO A 56 3.29 6.77 -11.06
CA PRO A 56 3.12 7.52 -9.82
C PRO A 56 1.70 8.12 -9.76
N PRO A 57 0.83 7.72 -8.81
CA PRO A 57 -0.41 8.44 -8.56
C PRO A 57 -0.11 9.90 -8.17
N TYR A 58 -1.03 10.77 -8.56
CA TYR A 58 -0.94 12.17 -8.20
C TYR A 58 -1.18 12.35 -6.70
N ALA A 59 -0.34 13.15 -6.03
CA ALA A 59 -0.40 13.39 -4.59
C ALA A 59 -1.48 14.44 -4.22
N ASN A 60 -2.71 14.26 -4.72
CA ASN A 60 -3.83 15.16 -4.41
C ASN A 60 -5.11 14.40 -4.04
N GLY A 61 -5.44 14.43 -2.74
CA GLY A 61 -6.74 13.98 -2.25
C GLY A 61 -6.89 12.46 -2.05
N ASN A 62 -8.14 12.04 -1.93
CA ASN A 62 -8.49 10.68 -1.51
C ASN A 62 -8.36 9.66 -2.66
N ILE A 63 -7.95 8.44 -2.31
CA ILE A 63 -7.95 7.32 -3.24
C ILE A 63 -9.38 6.95 -3.65
N HIS A 64 -9.54 6.46 -4.87
CA HIS A 64 -10.81 5.95 -5.39
C HIS A 64 -10.67 4.49 -5.82
N ILE A 65 -11.77 3.85 -6.22
CA ILE A 65 -11.78 2.42 -6.56
C ILE A 65 -10.82 2.06 -7.71
N GLY A 66 -10.56 3.01 -8.62
CA GLY A 66 -9.57 2.85 -9.69
C GLY A 66 -8.13 2.73 -9.15
N THR A 67 -7.80 3.50 -8.11
CA THR A 67 -6.52 3.38 -7.40
C THR A 67 -6.40 2.00 -6.76
N ALA A 68 -7.45 1.53 -6.08
CA ALA A 68 -7.48 0.22 -5.46
C ALA A 68 -7.28 -0.90 -6.50
N LEU A 69 -8.06 -0.88 -7.59
CA LEU A 69 -7.95 -1.85 -8.68
C LEU A 69 -6.52 -1.90 -9.23
N ASN A 70 -5.93 -0.75 -9.53
CA ASN A 70 -4.58 -0.66 -10.08
C ASN A 70 -3.53 -1.26 -9.14
N LYS A 71 -3.56 -0.89 -7.86
CA LYS A 71 -2.57 -1.35 -6.88
C LYS A 71 -2.73 -2.83 -6.52
N ILE A 72 -3.97 -3.33 -6.42
CA ILE A 72 -4.24 -4.74 -6.16
C ILE A 72 -3.72 -5.62 -7.31
N LEU A 73 -3.96 -5.23 -8.57
CA LEU A 73 -3.46 -5.99 -9.73
C LEU A 73 -1.93 -6.02 -9.76
N LYS A 74 -1.27 -4.89 -9.48
CA LYS A 74 0.19 -4.82 -9.39
C LYS A 74 0.73 -5.71 -8.26
N ASP A 75 0.11 -5.69 -7.09
CA ASP A 75 0.49 -6.52 -5.94
C ASP A 75 0.36 -8.02 -6.25
N ILE A 76 -0.73 -8.45 -6.90
CA ILE A 76 -0.91 -9.84 -7.36
C ILE A 76 0.25 -10.28 -8.26
N ILE A 77 0.61 -9.46 -9.26
CA ILE A 77 1.69 -9.78 -10.20
C ILE A 77 3.04 -9.87 -9.47
N VAL A 78 3.36 -8.87 -8.65
CA VAL A 78 4.64 -8.80 -7.91
C VAL A 78 4.77 -10.00 -6.97
N ARG A 79 3.72 -10.32 -6.19
CA ARG A 79 3.73 -11.49 -5.29
C ARG A 79 3.86 -12.80 -6.05
N SER A 80 3.12 -12.95 -7.15
CA SER A 80 3.21 -14.14 -8.00
C SER A 80 4.63 -14.36 -8.53
N ARG A 81 5.29 -13.30 -9.04
CA ARG A 81 6.67 -13.37 -9.53
C ARG A 81 7.68 -13.63 -8.42
N GLN A 82 7.51 -13.00 -7.26
CA GLN A 82 8.33 -13.27 -6.07
C GLN A 82 8.25 -14.75 -5.66
N MET A 83 7.05 -15.32 -5.64
CA MET A 83 6.81 -16.74 -5.30
C MET A 83 7.31 -17.70 -6.39
N ALA A 84 7.35 -17.26 -7.64
CA ALA A 84 7.90 -18.02 -8.77
C ALA A 84 9.44 -18.01 -8.83
N GLY A 85 10.12 -17.37 -7.86
CA GLY A 85 11.58 -17.38 -7.78
C GLY A 85 12.26 -16.18 -8.43
N PHE A 86 11.55 -15.10 -8.73
CA PHE A 86 12.16 -13.84 -9.15
C PHE A 86 12.48 -12.93 -7.96
N ASP A 87 13.41 -12.01 -8.17
CA ASP A 87 13.59 -10.82 -7.36
C ASP A 87 12.60 -9.74 -7.86
N ALA A 88 11.37 -9.79 -7.33
CA ALA A 88 10.30 -8.88 -7.72
C ALA A 88 10.21 -7.66 -6.78
N VAL A 89 11.00 -6.63 -7.05
CA VAL A 89 10.94 -5.36 -6.30
C VAL A 89 9.79 -4.50 -6.82
N TYR A 90 9.01 -3.94 -5.90
CA TYR A 90 7.99 -2.95 -6.21
C TYR A 90 8.25 -1.68 -5.41
N VAL A 91 8.44 -0.57 -6.13
CA VAL A 91 8.67 0.76 -5.55
C VAL A 91 7.50 1.65 -5.97
N PRO A 92 6.63 2.06 -5.05
CA PRO A 92 5.57 3.01 -5.37
C PRO A 92 6.16 4.39 -5.62
N GLY A 93 5.54 5.15 -6.52
CA GLY A 93 5.87 6.55 -6.80
C GLY A 93 4.75 7.51 -6.44
N TRP A 94 5.05 8.81 -6.44
CA TRP A 94 4.07 9.88 -6.31
C TRP A 94 4.41 11.03 -7.25
N ASP A 95 3.39 11.60 -7.89
CA ASP A 95 3.53 12.81 -8.68
C ASP A 95 3.15 14.01 -7.81
N CYS A 96 4.17 14.75 -7.37
CA CYS A 96 4.10 15.79 -6.34
C CYS A 96 4.22 17.21 -6.93
N HIS A 97 4.07 17.37 -8.24
CA HIS A 97 4.16 18.67 -8.91
C HIS A 97 3.00 18.88 -9.87
N GLY A 98 2.82 20.13 -10.32
CA GLY A 98 1.85 20.50 -11.34
C GLY A 98 0.68 21.32 -10.81
N LEU A 99 -0.10 21.81 -11.76
CA LEU A 99 -1.22 22.72 -11.51
C LEU A 99 -2.26 22.18 -10.51
N PRO A 100 -2.60 20.87 -10.48
CA PRO A 100 -3.57 20.40 -9.50
C PRO A 100 -3.14 20.57 -8.03
N ILE A 101 -1.84 20.55 -7.71
CA ILE A 101 -1.34 20.85 -6.35
C ILE A 101 -1.41 22.35 -6.10
N GLU A 102 -0.86 23.14 -7.03
CA GLU A 102 -0.87 24.60 -6.92
C GLU A 102 -2.30 25.14 -6.75
N HIS A 103 -3.26 24.58 -7.49
CA HIS A 103 -4.67 24.97 -7.41
C HIS A 103 -5.33 24.61 -6.08
N ASN A 104 -4.97 23.49 -5.46
CA ASN A 104 -5.49 23.12 -4.14
C ASN A 104 -4.88 24.00 -3.03
N VAL A 105 -3.57 24.24 -3.09
CA VAL A 105 -2.90 25.18 -2.16
C VAL A 105 -3.45 26.60 -2.33
N ASP A 106 -3.75 27.03 -3.56
CA ASP A 106 -4.36 28.33 -3.83
C ASP A 106 -5.74 28.46 -3.18
N LYS A 107 -6.57 27.40 -3.23
CA LYS A 107 -7.87 27.39 -2.54
C LYS A 107 -7.72 27.52 -1.02
N GLU A 108 -6.70 26.89 -0.44
CA GLU A 108 -6.43 26.98 1.00
C GLU A 108 -5.87 28.35 1.41
N LEU A 109 -5.05 28.97 0.56
CA LEU A 109 -4.45 30.27 0.84
C LEU A 109 -5.38 31.46 0.61
N GLY A 110 -6.24 31.39 -0.41
CA GLY A 110 -7.13 32.49 -0.78
C GLY A 110 -6.37 33.82 -0.96
N GLU A 111 -6.88 34.88 -0.33
CA GLU A 111 -6.31 36.24 -0.42
C GLU A 111 -4.88 36.34 0.13
N LYS A 112 -4.47 35.44 1.05
CA LYS A 112 -3.11 35.46 1.64
C LYS A 112 -2.03 35.29 0.58
N LYS A 113 -2.33 34.59 -0.52
CA LYS A 113 -1.38 34.35 -1.62
C LYS A 113 -0.81 35.64 -2.21
N LYS A 114 -1.61 36.71 -2.29
CA LYS A 114 -1.21 37.99 -2.93
C LYS A 114 0.00 38.66 -2.25
N GLY A 115 0.23 38.36 -0.96
CA GLY A 115 1.38 38.86 -0.20
C GLY A 115 2.57 37.89 -0.10
N MET A 116 2.50 36.71 -0.74
CA MET A 116 3.52 35.67 -0.58
C MET A 116 4.51 35.65 -1.73
N SER A 117 5.76 35.30 -1.42
CA SER A 117 6.75 35.02 -2.45
C SER A 117 6.47 33.68 -3.14
N GLN A 118 6.94 33.52 -4.38
CA GLN A 118 6.86 32.24 -5.08
C GLN A 118 7.57 31.11 -4.32
N ALA A 119 8.65 31.42 -3.61
CA ALA A 119 9.38 30.44 -2.81
C ALA A 119 8.53 29.89 -1.65
N ASP A 120 7.74 30.76 -1.01
CA ASP A 120 6.88 30.34 0.10
C ASP A 120 5.67 29.54 -0.40
N VAL A 121 5.09 29.92 -1.54
CA VAL A 121 4.03 29.13 -2.18
C VAL A 121 4.54 27.74 -2.58
N ARG A 122 5.75 27.63 -3.12
CA ARG A 122 6.37 26.34 -3.47
C ARG A 122 6.64 25.47 -2.25
N LYS A 123 7.02 26.05 -1.10
CA LYS A 123 7.17 25.31 0.17
C LYS A 123 5.83 24.73 0.63
N LEU A 124 4.76 25.50 0.50
CA LEU A 124 3.40 25.03 0.82
C LEU A 124 2.93 23.94 -0.14
N CYS A 125 3.19 24.08 -1.44
CA CYS A 125 2.92 23.01 -2.42
C CYS A 125 3.65 21.72 -2.08
N ARG A 126 4.90 21.80 -1.59
CA ARG A 126 5.65 20.65 -1.13
C ARG A 126 5.15 20.06 0.20
N ALA A 127 4.58 20.88 1.07
CA ALA A 127 3.99 20.41 2.33
C ALA A 127 2.62 19.75 2.13
N TYR A 128 1.90 20.17 1.07
CA TYR A 128 0.62 19.59 0.68
C TYR A 128 0.77 18.22 0.00
N ALA A 129 1.76 18.08 -0.87
CA ALA A 129 2.04 16.86 -1.62
C ALA A 129 2.81 15.81 -0.79
#